data_AF-A0A7Y5W6W4-F1
#
_entry.id   AF-A0A7Y5W6W4-F1
#
_cell.length_a   1.000
_cell.length_b   1.000
_cell.length_c   1.000
_cell.angle_alpha   90.00
_cell.angle_beta   90.00
_cell.angle_gamma   90.00
#
_symmetry.space_group_name_H-M   'P 1'
#
loop_
_entity.id
_entity.type
_entity.pdbx_description
1 polymer ?
#
loop_
_entity_poly.entity_id
_entity_poly.type
_entity_poly.pdbx_seq_one_letter_code
_entity_poly.pdbx_strand_id
1 'polypeptide(L)'
;MISILWKIRQAGGKILVDAGRVRIDVPIGVLSDSDKQVLGDHKQDLVRLLAPAETVVVDAEREAIQWVETLSPTQADEVVATALREWREIVEETTQAMGRDDDQDDAEVVDWEEAIDPFEPCPSCGSLLQWESTAGTWQCLSCEPPTRAKRLRARARRLWQMAADRGKDPAVPMYGRRIDRGGGGWYESEN
;
A
#
# COMPACT_ATOMS: atom_id res chain seq x y z
N MET A 1 28.08 -5.53 -24.75
CA MET A 1 26.92 -5.31 -23.87
C MET A 1 25.98 -6.52 -23.82
N ILE A 2 25.37 -6.97 -24.94
CA ILE A 2 24.43 -8.12 -24.95
C ILE A 2 25.04 -9.40 -24.33
N SER A 3 26.31 -9.69 -24.63
CA SER A 3 27.03 -10.83 -24.06
C SER A 3 27.16 -10.79 -22.53
N ILE A 4 27.35 -9.59 -21.95
CA ILE A 4 27.47 -9.40 -20.49
C ILE A 4 26.11 -9.61 -19.82
N LEU A 5 25.03 -9.08 -20.40
CA LEU A 5 23.67 -9.27 -19.89
C LEU A 5 23.27 -10.75 -19.91
N TRP A 6 23.64 -11.47 -20.98
CA TRP A 6 23.39 -12.90 -21.06
C TRP A 6 24.19 -13.68 -20.01
N LYS A 7 25.46 -13.33 -19.78
CA LYS A 7 26.30 -13.90 -18.72
C LYS A 7 25.69 -13.69 -17.32
N ILE A 8 25.18 -12.49 -17.04
CA ILE A 8 24.47 -12.18 -15.79
C ILE A 8 23.24 -13.09 -15.63
N ARG A 9 22.42 -13.21 -16.67
CA ARG A 9 21.21 -14.05 -16.67
C ARG A 9 21.53 -15.53 -16.45
N GLN A 10 22.56 -16.06 -17.11
CA GLN A 10 22.98 -17.45 -16.95
C GLN A 10 23.49 -17.77 -15.54
N ALA A 11 24.12 -16.79 -14.89
CA ALA A 11 24.58 -16.92 -13.51
C ALA A 11 23.45 -16.72 -12.48
N GLY A 12 22.19 -16.58 -12.90
CA GLY A 12 21.06 -16.30 -12.02
C GLY A 12 21.06 -14.88 -11.44
N GLY A 13 21.86 -13.97 -12.00
CA GLY A 13 21.91 -12.58 -11.58
C GLY A 13 20.68 -11.79 -12.00
N LYS A 14 20.36 -10.76 -11.22
CA LYS A 14 19.24 -9.85 -11.45
C LYS A 14 19.75 -8.46 -11.75
N ILE A 15 19.08 -7.76 -12.67
CA ILE A 15 19.33 -6.35 -12.95
C ILE A 15 18.04 -5.60 -12.61
N LEU A 16 18.15 -4.63 -11.72
CA LEU A 16 17.05 -3.82 -11.22
C LEU A 16 17.32 -2.37 -11.59
N VAL A 17 16.29 -1.65 -12.04
CA VAL A 17 16.34 -0.20 -12.25
C VAL A 17 15.42 0.44 -11.23
N ASP A 18 15.98 1.26 -10.34
CA ASP A 18 15.24 1.98 -9.30
C ASP A 18 15.69 3.44 -9.26
N ALA A 19 14.74 4.37 -9.34
CA ALA A 19 14.97 5.82 -9.33
C ALA A 19 16.11 6.28 -10.28
N GLY A 20 16.14 5.74 -11.51
CA GLY A 20 17.18 6.04 -12.50
C GLY A 20 18.57 5.47 -12.18
N ARG A 21 18.67 4.54 -11.24
CA ARG A 21 19.90 3.82 -10.88
C ARG A 21 19.77 2.35 -11.25
N VAL A 22 20.81 1.82 -11.89
CA VAL A 22 20.92 0.40 -12.19
C VAL A 22 21.61 -0.29 -11.02
N ARG A 23 20.96 -1.30 -10.44
CA ARG A 23 21.53 -2.20 -9.43
C ARG A 23 21.65 -3.58 -10.05
N ILE A 24 22.85 -4.16 -9.98
CA ILE A 24 23.14 -5.48 -10.52
C ILE A 24 23.46 -6.39 -9.34
N ASP A 25 22.66 -7.43 -9.16
CA ASP A 25 22.84 -8.46 -8.14
C ASP A 25 23.33 -9.74 -8.82
N VAL A 26 24.57 -10.12 -8.53
CA VAL A 26 25.26 -11.27 -9.16
C VAL A 26 26.17 -11.93 -8.13
N PRO A 27 26.35 -13.26 -8.19
CA PRO A 27 27.33 -13.95 -7.37
C PRO A 27 28.74 -13.37 -7.55
N ILE A 28 29.52 -13.37 -6.46
CA ILE A 28 30.89 -12.85 -6.45
C ILE A 28 31.74 -13.62 -7.47
N GLY A 29 32.55 -12.90 -8.25
CA GLY A 29 33.45 -13.48 -9.25
C GLY A 29 32.83 -13.68 -10.64
N VAL A 30 31.51 -13.52 -10.80
CA VAL A 30 30.85 -13.63 -12.11
C VAL A 30 31.22 -12.47 -13.03
N LEU A 31 31.28 -11.24 -12.51
CA LEU A 31 31.65 -10.06 -13.28
C LEU A 31 33.13 -9.69 -13.07
N SER A 32 33.87 -9.66 -14.18
CA SER A 32 35.22 -9.10 -14.19
C SER A 32 35.19 -7.57 -14.06
N ASP A 33 36.32 -6.94 -13.74
CA ASP A 33 36.39 -5.48 -13.67
C ASP A 33 36.17 -4.80 -15.04
N SER A 34 36.55 -5.48 -16.13
CA SER A 34 36.22 -5.06 -17.49
C SER A 34 34.71 -5.09 -17.75
N ASP A 35 34.00 -6.15 -17.30
CA ASP A 35 32.55 -6.23 -17.41
C ASP A 35 31.87 -5.07 -16.65
N LYS A 36 32.36 -4.77 -15.43
CA LYS A 36 31.86 -3.65 -14.61
C LYS A 36 32.07 -2.30 -15.29
N GLN A 37 33.24 -2.09 -15.91
CA GLN A 37 33.54 -0.86 -16.64
C GLN A 37 32.57 -0.68 -17.82
N VAL A 38 32.37 -1.71 -18.64
CA VAL A 38 31.44 -1.65 -19.78
C VAL A 38 30.00 -1.39 -19.32
N LEU A 39 29.57 -2.00 -18.22
CA LEU A 39 28.25 -1.73 -17.62
C LEU A 39 28.13 -0.29 -17.09
N GLY A 40 29.21 0.26 -16.55
CA GLY A 40 29.30 1.65 -16.11
C GLY A 40 29.19 2.64 -17.28
N ASP A 41 29.94 2.39 -18.36
CA ASP A 41 29.97 3.23 -19.56
C ASP A 41 28.61 3.25 -20.28
N HIS A 42 27.87 2.14 -20.23
CA HIS A 42 26.54 1.99 -20.83
C HIS A 42 25.38 2.12 -19.83
N LYS A 43 25.62 2.71 -18.64
CA LYS A 43 24.59 2.81 -17.60
C LYS A 43 23.30 3.47 -18.09
N GLN A 44 23.39 4.55 -18.87
CA GLN A 44 22.21 5.26 -19.39
C GLN A 44 21.41 4.43 -20.39
N ASP A 45 22.09 3.66 -21.23
CA ASP A 45 21.44 2.76 -22.19
C ASP A 45 20.72 1.64 -21.45
N LEU A 46 21.32 1.11 -20.37
CA LEU A 46 20.68 0.11 -19.51
C LEU A 46 19.44 0.66 -18.80
N VAL A 47 19.49 1.89 -18.29
CA VAL A 47 18.30 2.55 -17.73
C VAL A 47 17.22 2.68 -18.80
N ARG A 48 17.55 3.08 -20.03
CA ARG A 48 16.54 3.21 -21.09
C ARG A 48 15.94 1.89 -21.55
N LEU A 49 16.74 0.82 -21.59
CA LEU A 49 16.29 -0.50 -22.02
C LEU A 49 15.52 -1.27 -20.93
N LEU A 50 15.88 -1.05 -19.66
CA LEU A 50 15.37 -1.82 -18.51
C LEU A 50 14.47 -1.02 -17.58
N ALA A 51 14.44 0.32 -17.70
CA ALA A 51 13.30 1.04 -17.16
C ALA A 51 12.08 0.39 -17.79
N PRO A 52 11.12 -0.11 -16.98
CA PRO A 52 9.85 -0.55 -17.54
C PRO A 52 9.41 0.58 -18.45
N ALA A 53 9.11 0.28 -19.72
CA ALA A 53 8.53 1.25 -20.63
C ALA A 53 7.42 1.89 -19.82
N GLU A 54 7.68 3.11 -19.36
CA GLU A 54 6.97 3.68 -18.24
C GLU A 54 5.53 3.65 -18.71
N THR A 55 4.73 2.72 -18.18
CA THR A 55 3.31 2.79 -18.45
C THR A 55 2.99 4.13 -17.83
N VAL A 56 2.67 5.09 -18.68
CA VAL A 56 2.33 6.45 -18.31
C VAL A 56 0.98 6.35 -17.59
N VAL A 57 0.94 5.71 -16.43
CA VAL A 57 -0.24 5.58 -15.56
C VAL A 57 -0.36 6.83 -14.69
N VAL A 58 0.67 7.69 -14.69
CA VAL A 58 0.67 8.94 -13.92
C VAL A 58 -0.35 9.96 -14.44
N ASP A 59 -0.84 9.83 -15.69
CA ASP A 59 -1.96 10.65 -16.18
C ASP A 59 -3.31 9.94 -16.13
N ALA A 60 -3.39 8.64 -16.40
CA ALA A 60 -4.68 7.95 -16.42
C ALA A 60 -5.41 8.01 -15.08
N GLU A 61 -4.70 7.84 -13.96
CA GLU A 61 -5.29 7.96 -12.62
C GLU A 61 -5.75 9.40 -12.32
N ARG A 62 -4.96 10.39 -12.75
CA ARG A 62 -5.27 11.81 -12.52
C ARG A 62 -6.42 12.30 -13.38
N GLU A 63 -6.45 11.89 -14.65
CA GLU A 63 -7.56 12.14 -15.58
C GLU A 63 -8.83 11.44 -15.10
N ALA A 64 -8.73 10.20 -14.58
CA ALA A 64 -9.87 9.50 -14.00
C ALA A 64 -10.42 10.24 -12.78
N ILE A 65 -9.57 10.72 -11.86
CA ILE A 65 -10.00 11.52 -10.70
C ILE A 65 -10.67 12.81 -11.16
N GLN A 66 -10.07 13.55 -12.10
CA GLN A 66 -10.65 14.79 -12.62
C GLN A 66 -11.97 14.54 -13.35
N TRP A 67 -12.08 13.46 -14.11
CA TRP A 67 -13.32 13.08 -14.78
C TRP A 67 -14.43 12.77 -13.77
N VAL A 68 -14.14 11.99 -12.72
CA VAL A 68 -15.08 11.69 -11.64
C VAL A 68 -15.57 12.97 -10.95
N GLU A 69 -14.70 13.96 -10.74
CA GLU A 69 -15.08 15.26 -10.16
C GLU A 69 -16.05 16.07 -11.04
N THR A 70 -16.12 15.79 -12.34
CA THR A 70 -17.04 16.48 -13.28
C THR A 70 -18.41 15.80 -13.41
N LEU A 71 -18.60 14.60 -12.84
CA LEU A 71 -19.85 13.86 -12.94
C LEU A 71 -20.92 14.45 -12.02
N SER A 72 -22.17 14.48 -12.50
CA SER A 72 -23.33 14.68 -11.63
C SER A 72 -23.54 13.45 -10.71
N PRO A 73 -24.25 13.58 -9.58
CA PRO A 73 -24.49 12.46 -8.67
C PRO A 73 -25.08 11.21 -9.36
N THR A 74 -26.06 11.40 -10.24
CA THR A 74 -26.68 10.30 -10.99
C THR A 74 -25.70 9.60 -11.93
N GLN A 75 -24.83 10.36 -12.61
CA GLN A 75 -23.80 9.78 -13.47
C GLN A 75 -22.73 9.05 -12.66
N ALA A 76 -22.35 9.58 -11.50
CA ALA A 76 -21.42 8.90 -10.60
C ALA A 76 -21.98 7.55 -10.12
N ASP A 77 -23.27 7.50 -9.75
CA ASP A 77 -23.94 6.26 -9.36
C ASP A 77 -23.96 5.21 -10.48
N GLU A 78 -24.22 5.64 -11.73
CA GLU A 78 -24.20 4.75 -12.91
C GLU A 78 -22.80 4.18 -13.20
N VAL A 79 -21.76 5.00 -13.04
CA VAL A 79 -20.36 4.60 -13.20
C VAL A 79 -19.96 3.58 -12.13
N VAL A 80 -20.32 3.84 -10.87
CA VAL A 80 -20.06 2.90 -9.75
C VAL A 80 -20.80 1.58 -9.97
N ALA A 81 -22.07 1.63 -10.37
CA ALA A 81 -22.85 0.42 -10.65
C ALA A 81 -22.24 -0.43 -11.79
N THR A 82 -21.71 0.23 -12.83
CA THR A 82 -21.02 -0.42 -13.94
C THR A 82 -19.70 -1.05 -13.49
N ALA A 83 -18.86 -0.30 -12.77
CA ALA A 83 -17.59 -0.79 -12.26
C ALA A 83 -17.78 -2.00 -11.32
N LEU A 84 -18.79 -1.99 -10.45
CA LEU A 84 -19.12 -3.12 -9.58
C LEU A 84 -19.63 -4.36 -10.32
N ARG A 85 -20.23 -4.19 -11.51
CA ARG A 85 -20.64 -5.30 -12.36
C ARG A 85 -19.42 -5.93 -13.05
N GLU A 86 -18.57 -5.11 -13.67
CA GLU A 86 -17.36 -5.56 -14.35
C GLU A 86 -16.38 -6.23 -13.37
N TRP A 87 -16.20 -5.65 -12.17
CA TRP A 87 -15.34 -6.26 -11.16
C TRP A 87 -15.85 -7.63 -10.69
N ARG A 88 -17.17 -7.80 -10.57
CA ARG A 88 -17.76 -9.11 -10.23
C ARG A 88 -17.49 -10.15 -11.32
N GLU A 89 -17.60 -9.76 -12.59
CA GLU A 89 -17.28 -10.64 -13.72
C GLU A 89 -15.81 -11.07 -13.70
N ILE A 90 -14.89 -10.13 -13.48
CA ILE A 90 -13.44 -10.42 -13.38
C ILE A 90 -13.16 -11.37 -12.21
N VAL A 91 -13.76 -11.12 -11.04
CA VAL A 91 -13.57 -11.97 -9.85
C VAL A 91 -14.13 -13.37 -10.10
N GLU A 92 -15.29 -13.49 -10.73
CA GLU A 92 -15.89 -14.78 -11.06
C GLU A 92 -15.03 -15.55 -12.08
N GLU A 93 -14.57 -14.89 -13.14
CA GLU A 93 -13.66 -15.49 -14.12
C GLU A 93 -12.36 -15.96 -13.48
N THR A 94 -11.76 -15.12 -12.62
CA THR A 94 -10.53 -15.45 -11.89
C THR A 94 -10.75 -16.63 -10.94
N THR A 95 -11.88 -16.65 -10.23
CA THR A 95 -12.22 -17.75 -9.31
C THR A 95 -12.46 -19.06 -10.08
N GLN A 96 -13.14 -19.00 -11.23
CA GLN A 96 -13.33 -20.16 -12.09
C GLN A 96 -12.02 -20.65 -12.71
N ALA A 97 -11.12 -19.75 -13.07
CA ALA A 97 -9.79 -20.09 -13.57
C ALA A 97 -8.93 -20.75 -12.49
N MET A 98 -8.99 -20.26 -11.25
CA MET A 98 -8.29 -20.84 -10.10
C MET A 98 -8.89 -22.18 -9.65
N GLY A 99 -10.19 -22.40 -9.86
CA GLY A 99 -10.87 -23.64 -9.51
C GLY A 99 -10.80 -24.75 -10.55
N ARG A 100 -10.02 -24.58 -11.65
CA ARG A 100 -9.96 -25.55 -12.76
C ARG A 100 -8.73 -26.45 -12.76
N ASP A 101 -7.84 -26.30 -11.77
CA ASP A 101 -6.75 -27.24 -11.53
C ASP A 101 -7.29 -28.41 -10.67
N ASP A 102 -8.12 -29.25 -11.30
CA ASP A 102 -8.59 -30.55 -10.78
C ASP A 102 -7.45 -31.62 -10.76
N ASP A 103 -6.20 -31.21 -11.01
CA ASP A 103 -5.02 -31.97 -10.65
C ASP A 103 -4.70 -31.68 -9.18
N GLN A 104 -5.52 -32.28 -8.32
CA GLN A 104 -5.36 -32.35 -6.88
C GLN A 104 -4.16 -33.28 -6.56
N ASP A 105 -2.96 -32.90 -7.00
CA ASP A 105 -1.73 -33.39 -6.39
C ASP A 105 -1.79 -33.02 -4.91
N ASP A 106 -1.36 -33.93 -4.03
CA ASP A 106 -1.35 -33.85 -2.57
C ASP A 106 -0.54 -32.64 -2.04
N ALA A 107 -0.92 -31.42 -2.40
CA ALA A 107 -0.44 -30.20 -1.80
C ALA A 107 -1.01 -30.19 -0.40
N GLU A 108 -0.16 -30.56 0.55
CA GLU A 108 -0.36 -30.39 1.98
C GLU A 108 -1.01 -29.02 2.20
N VAL A 109 -2.32 -29.04 2.48
CA VAL A 109 -3.07 -27.85 2.85
C VAL A 109 -2.38 -27.37 4.11
N VAL A 110 -1.48 -26.40 3.94
CA VAL A 110 -0.85 -25.71 5.07
C VAL A 110 -2.03 -25.14 5.83
N ASP A 111 -2.28 -25.76 6.97
CA ASP A 111 -3.43 -25.48 7.80
C ASP A 111 -3.26 -24.07 8.37
N TRP A 112 -3.80 -23.09 7.66
CA TRP A 112 -3.86 -21.71 8.13
C TRP A 112 -4.80 -21.56 9.35
N GLU A 113 -5.35 -22.66 9.89
CA GLU A 113 -5.98 -22.73 11.21
C GLU A 113 -4.99 -22.69 12.39
N GLU A 114 -3.70 -22.42 12.17
CA GLU A 114 -2.93 -21.65 13.16
C GLU A 114 -3.50 -20.23 13.25
N ALA A 115 -4.74 -20.16 13.75
CA ALA A 115 -5.45 -18.95 14.06
C ALA A 115 -4.53 -18.10 14.93
N ILE A 116 -4.22 -16.92 14.43
CA ILE A 116 -3.53 -15.90 15.22
C ILE A 116 -4.36 -15.73 16.50
N ASP A 117 -3.79 -16.13 17.64
CA ASP A 117 -4.46 -16.04 18.93
C ASP A 117 -5.01 -14.61 19.08
N PRO A 118 -6.31 -14.45 19.36
CA PRO A 118 -6.92 -13.14 19.46
C PRO A 118 -6.19 -12.34 20.54
N PHE A 119 -5.56 -11.24 20.14
CA PHE A 119 -4.79 -10.40 21.05
C PHE A 119 -5.66 -9.93 22.22
N GLU A 120 -5.10 -10.00 23.43
CA GLU A 120 -5.77 -9.46 24.61
C GLU A 120 -6.04 -7.95 24.43
N PRO A 121 -7.24 -7.46 24.80
CA PRO A 121 -7.56 -6.04 24.70
C PRO A 121 -6.64 -5.23 25.62
N CYS A 122 -6.27 -4.03 25.20
CA CYS A 122 -5.39 -3.16 25.99
C CYS A 122 -5.98 -2.91 27.39
N PRO A 123 -5.25 -3.17 28.49
CA PRO A 123 -5.78 -3.03 29.85
C PRO A 123 -6.14 -1.57 30.22
N SER A 124 -5.56 -0.59 29.53
CA SER A 124 -5.79 0.83 29.80
C SER A 124 -7.03 1.41 29.11
N CYS A 125 -7.36 0.93 27.91
CA CYS A 125 -8.44 1.53 27.09
C CYS A 125 -9.39 0.52 26.43
N GLY A 126 -9.16 -0.79 26.58
CA GLY A 126 -9.96 -1.86 25.97
C GLY A 126 -9.79 -2.02 24.45
N SER A 127 -8.92 -1.24 23.81
CA SER A 127 -8.74 -1.29 22.35
C SER A 127 -7.99 -2.57 21.92
N LEU A 128 -8.48 -3.20 20.84
CA LEU A 128 -7.81 -4.30 20.14
C LEU A 128 -6.78 -3.82 19.11
N LEU A 129 -6.67 -2.51 18.87
CA LEU A 129 -5.73 -1.96 17.91
C LEU A 129 -4.34 -1.88 18.53
N GLN A 130 -3.44 -2.74 18.05
CA GLN A 130 -2.05 -2.80 18.48
C GLN A 130 -1.11 -2.52 17.29
N TRP A 131 0.11 -2.10 17.58
CA TRP A 131 1.19 -1.97 16.59
C TRP A 131 2.49 -2.51 17.19
N GLU A 132 3.32 -3.13 16.36
CA GLU A 132 4.61 -3.64 16.78
C GLU A 132 5.65 -2.50 16.77
N SER A 133 6.30 -2.30 17.92
CA SER A 133 7.39 -1.34 18.04
C SER A 133 8.64 -1.81 17.29
N THR A 134 9.61 -0.92 17.09
CA THR A 134 10.92 -1.30 16.52
C THR A 134 11.70 -2.29 17.39
N ALA A 135 11.29 -2.49 18.64
CA ALA A 135 11.85 -3.48 19.56
C ALA A 135 11.11 -4.83 19.51
N GLY A 136 10.13 -5.01 18.61
CA GLY A 136 9.33 -6.23 18.49
C GLY A 136 8.22 -6.37 19.53
N THR A 137 8.01 -5.38 20.41
CA THR A 137 6.91 -5.42 21.39
C THR A 137 5.63 -4.83 20.80
N TRP A 138 4.50 -5.52 20.95
CA TRP A 138 3.18 -4.98 20.64
C TRP A 138 2.77 -3.89 21.64
N GLN A 139 2.31 -2.77 21.12
CA GLN A 139 1.89 -1.60 21.88
C GLN A 139 0.49 -1.17 21.45
N CYS A 140 -0.31 -0.65 22.38
CA CYS A 140 -1.64 -0.16 22.04
C CYS A 140 -1.54 1.09 21.16
N LEU A 141 -2.17 1.07 19.98
CA LEU A 141 -2.17 2.19 19.02
C LEU A 141 -2.87 3.44 19.57
N SER A 142 -3.83 3.25 20.47
CA SER A 142 -4.60 4.32 21.10
C SER A 142 -3.79 4.99 22.22
N CYS A 143 -3.27 4.21 23.18
CA CYS A 143 -2.53 4.72 24.33
C CYS A 143 -1.11 5.18 23.98
N GLU A 144 -0.41 4.42 23.14
CA GLU A 144 0.97 4.67 22.77
C GLU A 144 1.14 4.68 21.24
N PRO A 145 0.62 5.70 20.53
CA PRO A 145 0.74 5.78 19.09
C PRO A 145 2.21 5.88 18.63
N PRO A 146 2.58 5.33 17.46
CA PRO A 146 3.92 5.44 16.92
C PRO A 146 4.31 6.92 16.73
N THR A 147 5.61 7.23 16.77
CA THR A 147 6.11 8.62 16.72
C THR A 147 5.58 9.40 15.52
N ARG A 148 5.44 8.74 14.35
CA ARG A 148 4.83 9.35 13.17
C ARG A 148 3.35 9.70 13.40
N ALA A 149 2.58 8.83 14.03
CA ALA A 149 1.20 9.10 14.40
C ALA A 149 1.08 10.22 15.45
N LYS A 150 1.99 10.27 16.46
CA LYS A 150 2.06 11.41 17.40
C LYS A 150 2.26 12.74 16.67
N ARG A 151 3.20 12.78 15.71
CA ARG A 151 3.46 13.98 14.88
C ARG A 151 2.24 14.37 14.03
N LEU A 152 1.56 13.40 13.42
CA LEU A 152 0.36 13.65 12.62
C LEU A 152 -0.79 14.17 13.47
N ARG A 153 -1.05 13.58 14.65
CA ARG A 153 -2.07 14.08 15.60
C ARG A 153 -1.76 15.50 16.06
N ALA A 154 -0.51 15.81 16.39
CA ALA A 154 -0.08 17.16 16.76
C ALA A 154 -0.24 18.16 15.60
N ARG A 155 0.06 17.75 14.35
CA ARG A 155 -0.17 18.57 13.15
C ARG A 155 -1.67 18.82 12.94
N ALA A 156 -2.49 17.78 13.04
CA ALA A 156 -3.94 17.91 12.93
C ALA A 156 -4.45 18.92 13.96
N ARG A 157 -4.13 18.74 15.25
CA ARG A 157 -4.53 19.67 16.34
C ARG A 157 -4.17 21.14 16.01
N ARG A 158 -2.99 21.40 15.44
CA ARG A 158 -2.61 22.76 15.00
C ARG A 158 -3.48 23.29 13.86
N LEU A 159 -3.78 22.48 12.85
CA LEU A 159 -4.67 22.88 11.75
C LEU A 159 -6.08 23.19 12.26
N TRP A 160 -6.59 22.38 13.18
CA TRP A 160 -7.89 22.62 13.83
C TRP A 160 -7.90 23.94 14.61
N GLN A 161 -6.86 24.20 15.40
CA GLN A 161 -6.73 25.47 16.13
C GLN A 161 -6.73 26.67 15.16
N MET A 162 -5.94 26.60 14.08
CA MET A 162 -5.90 27.65 13.05
C MET A 162 -7.25 27.85 12.35
N ALA A 163 -8.03 26.78 12.16
CA ALA A 163 -9.36 26.87 11.55
C ALA A 163 -10.37 27.52 12.50
N ALA A 164 -10.31 27.17 13.80
CA ALA A 164 -11.13 27.78 14.84
C ALA A 164 -10.81 29.29 15.00
N ASP A 165 -9.53 29.66 15.06
CA ASP A 165 -9.08 31.04 15.23
C ASP A 165 -9.49 31.93 14.04
N ARG A 166 -9.66 31.35 12.84
CA ARG A 166 -10.11 32.06 11.63
C ARG A 166 -11.63 32.23 11.56
N GLY A 167 -12.38 31.81 12.58
CA GLY A 167 -13.84 31.95 12.64
C GLY A 167 -14.59 31.22 11.53
N LYS A 168 -13.98 30.18 10.92
CA LYS A 168 -14.55 29.52 9.73
C LYS A 168 -15.54 28.40 10.01
N ASP A 169 -15.76 27.97 11.26
CA ASP A 169 -16.84 27.03 11.58
C ASP A 169 -17.12 26.93 13.10
N PRO A 170 -18.34 27.17 13.61
CA PRO A 170 -18.69 26.94 15.01
C PRO A 170 -18.75 25.45 15.42
N ALA A 171 -18.64 24.50 14.48
CA ALA A 171 -18.70 23.05 14.78
C ALA A 171 -17.37 22.44 15.32
N VAL A 172 -16.26 23.18 15.29
CA VAL A 172 -14.91 22.67 15.65
C VAL A 172 -14.74 22.20 17.11
N PRO A 173 -15.41 22.76 18.15
CA PRO A 173 -15.21 22.29 19.52
C PRO A 173 -15.75 20.88 19.78
N MET A 174 -16.66 20.36 18.95
CA MET A 174 -17.34 19.08 19.16
C MET A 174 -16.46 17.87 18.80
N TYR A 175 -15.59 17.98 17.79
CA TYR A 175 -14.80 16.84 17.32
C TYR A 175 -13.53 16.58 18.14
N GLY A 176 -12.91 17.63 18.69
CA GLY A 176 -11.70 17.49 19.52
C GLY A 176 -11.93 16.71 20.82
N ARG A 177 -13.12 16.87 21.43
CA ARG A 177 -13.47 16.18 22.68
C ARG A 177 -13.90 14.72 22.49
N ARG A 178 -14.25 14.32 21.26
CA ARG A 178 -14.76 12.97 20.94
C ARG A 178 -13.65 11.95 20.70
N ILE A 179 -12.49 12.39 20.19
CA ILE A 179 -11.35 11.51 19.91
C ILE A 179 -10.62 11.07 21.19
N ASP A 180 -10.54 11.94 22.20
CA ASP A 180 -9.79 11.65 23.43
C ASP A 180 -10.54 10.74 24.43
N ARG A 181 -11.82 10.39 24.19
CA ARG A 181 -12.62 9.56 25.11
C ARG A 181 -12.92 8.12 24.67
N GLY A 182 -12.44 7.67 23.51
CA GLY A 182 -12.63 6.27 23.09
C GLY A 182 -14.08 5.79 22.97
N GLY A 183 -15.05 6.71 22.91
CA GLY A 183 -16.48 6.38 22.92
C GLY A 183 -17.06 6.24 21.51
N GLY A 184 -17.01 5.02 20.95
CA GLY A 184 -17.68 4.62 19.71
C GLY A 184 -19.16 4.24 19.91
N GLY A 185 -19.94 5.07 20.62
CA GLY A 185 -21.39 4.89 20.73
C GLY A 185 -22.10 5.62 19.60
N TRP A 186 -22.59 4.88 18.62
CA TRP A 186 -23.54 5.40 17.63
C TRP A 186 -24.93 5.49 18.27
N TYR A 187 -25.70 6.49 17.87
CA TYR A 187 -27.07 6.72 18.33
C TYR A 187 -27.94 5.47 18.11
N GLU A 188 -28.37 4.82 19.18
CA GLU A 188 -29.68 4.17 19.22
C GLU A 188 -30.69 5.30 19.38
N SER A 189 -31.26 5.74 18.26
CA SER A 189 -32.53 6.46 18.30
C SER A 189 -33.61 5.43 18.59
N GLU A 190 -33.98 5.32 19.86
CA GLU A 190 -35.22 4.64 20.28
C GLU A 190 -36.42 5.29 19.56
N ASN A 191 -37.29 4.43 19.06
CA ASN A 191 -38.58 4.75 18.48
C ASN A 191 -39.63 3.93 19.25
#